data_AF-A0A954WPD0-F1
#
_entry.id   AF-A0A954WPD0-F1
#
_cell.length_a   1.000
_cell.length_b   1.000
_cell.length_c   1.000
_cell.angle_alpha   90.00
_cell.angle_beta   90.00
_cell.angle_gamma   90.00
#
_symmetry.space_group_name_H-M   'P 1'
#
loop_
_entity.id
_entity.type
_entity.pdbx_description
1 polymer ?
#
loop_
_entity_poly.entity_id
_entity_poly.type
_entity_poly.pdbx_seq_one_letter_code
_entity_poly.pdbx_strand_id
1 'polypeptide(L)' 'EYEDGIAGNSTWATGDWNGDGDFDSSDFVAAFSEGGYEKGPKPAAVPEPNFGAFCLLIVGFAIRRFNRR' A
#
# COMPACT_ATOMS: atom_id res chain seq x y z
N GLU A 1 3.29 17.91 -11.03
CA GLU A 1 3.29 17.20 -9.74
C GLU A 1 4.08 17.99 -8.71
N TYR A 2 5.39 18.24 -8.88
CA TYR A 2 6.13 19.00 -7.85
C TYR A 2 5.49 20.35 -7.51
N GLU A 3 5.03 20.49 -6.26
CA GLU A 3 4.41 21.70 -5.69
C GLU A 3 3.36 22.36 -6.62
N ASP A 4 2.52 21.57 -7.30
CA ASP A 4 1.52 22.10 -8.24
C ASP A 4 0.14 22.41 -7.61
N GLY A 5 -0.09 21.96 -6.38
CA GLY A 5 -1.32 22.18 -5.62
C GLY A 5 -2.48 21.27 -6.00
N ILE A 6 -2.25 20.21 -6.77
CA ILE A 6 -3.26 19.21 -7.12
C ILE A 6 -3.10 17.98 -6.22
N ALA A 7 -3.97 17.86 -5.22
CA ALA A 7 -3.90 16.79 -4.23
C ALA A 7 -4.12 15.38 -4.84
N GLY A 8 -3.28 14.41 -4.45
CA GLY A 8 -3.46 12.99 -4.75
C GLY A 8 -3.15 12.62 -6.20
N ASN A 9 -2.35 13.43 -6.90
CA ASN A 9 -1.95 13.15 -8.28
C ASN A 9 -0.58 12.46 -8.39
N SER A 10 0.10 12.19 -7.28
CA SER A 10 1.41 11.55 -7.26
C SER A 10 1.36 10.10 -6.79
N THR A 11 2.37 9.35 -7.21
CA THR A 11 2.58 7.95 -6.87
C THR A 11 4.03 7.74 -6.45
N TRP A 12 4.34 6.60 -5.85
CA TRP A 12 5.71 6.25 -5.48
C TRP A 12 6.71 6.36 -6.64
N ALA A 13 6.26 6.12 -7.88
CA ALA A 13 7.07 6.22 -9.09
C ALA A 13 7.28 7.67 -9.58
N THR A 14 6.38 8.59 -9.21
CA THR A 14 6.41 9.99 -9.65
C THR A 14 6.90 10.96 -8.60
N GLY A 15 7.03 10.55 -7.33
CA GLY A 15 7.72 11.33 -6.30
C GLY A 15 7.16 11.25 -4.88
N ASP A 16 5.98 10.65 -4.69
CA ASP A 16 5.33 10.47 -3.38
C ASP A 16 6.09 9.42 -2.56
N TRP A 17 7.12 9.87 -1.85
CA TRP A 17 8.03 9.05 -1.05
C TRP A 17 7.73 9.11 0.43
N ASN A 18 6.82 9.99 0.87
CA ASN A 18 6.28 9.99 2.22
C ASN A 18 4.93 9.23 2.31
N GLY A 19 4.26 8.95 1.19
CA GLY A 19 3.01 8.21 1.07
C GLY A 19 1.74 9.05 1.29
N ASP A 20 1.81 10.38 1.17
CA ASP A 20 0.66 11.28 1.32
C ASP A 20 -0.11 11.56 0.03
N GLY A 21 0.45 11.13 -1.12
CA GLY A 21 -0.18 11.23 -2.44
C GLY A 21 0.17 12.50 -3.21
N ASP A 22 1.03 13.36 -2.67
CA ASP A 22 1.55 14.56 -3.33
C ASP A 22 3.06 14.41 -3.56
N PHE A 23 3.61 15.23 -4.48
CA PHE A 23 5.05 15.34 -4.64
C PHE A 23 5.49 16.74 -4.23
N ASP A 24 6.16 16.86 -3.09
CA ASP A 24 6.63 18.12 -2.55
C ASP A 24 7.98 18.02 -1.82
N SER A 25 8.36 19.12 -1.16
CA SER A 25 9.63 19.20 -0.43
C SER A 25 9.78 18.16 0.70
N SER A 26 8.67 17.69 1.28
CA SER A 26 8.68 16.73 2.37
C SER A 26 9.07 15.32 1.91
N ASP A 27 8.81 14.97 0.64
CA ASP A 27 9.26 13.71 0.03
C ASP A 27 10.78 13.62 -0.03
N PHE A 28 11.45 14.73 -0.33
CA PHE A 28 12.92 14.77 -0.32
C PHE A 28 13.46 14.50 1.09
N VAL A 29 12.82 15.09 2.12
CA VAL A 29 13.21 14.85 3.52
C VAL A 29 13.02 13.37 3.86
N ALA A 30 11.89 12.76 3.49
CA ALA A 30 11.63 11.34 3.72
C ALA A 30 12.66 10.45 2.99
N ALA A 31 12.90 10.70 1.70
CA ALA A 31 13.81 9.89 0.90
C ALA A 31 15.26 9.96 1.39
N PHE A 32 15.75 11.15 1.76
CA PHE A 32 17.11 11.29 2.28
C PHE A 32 17.25 10.76 3.71
N SER A 33 16.24 10.96 4.56
CA SER A 33 16.30 10.49 5.95
C SER A 33 16.21 8.96 6.06
N GLU A 34 15.44 8.31 5.18
CA GLU A 34 15.31 6.85 5.15
C GLU A 34 16.35 6.14 4.26
N GLY A 35 17.15 6.90 3.50
CA GLY A 35 18.08 6.36 2.50
C GLY A 35 17.36 5.60 1.38
N GLY A 36 16.08 5.92 1.12
CA GLY A 36 15.23 5.19 0.17
C GLY A 36 15.77 5.26 -1.27
N TYR A 37 16.40 6.37 -1.63
CA TYR A 37 17.01 6.60 -2.95
C TYR A 37 18.10 5.58 -3.30
N GLU A 38 18.72 4.91 -2.31
CA GLU A 38 19.76 3.90 -2.53
C GLU A 38 19.19 2.49 -2.75
N LYS A 39 17.93 2.26 -2.38
CA LYS A 39 17.30 0.92 -2.42
C LYS A 39 16.75 0.55 -3.80
N GLY A 40 16.68 1.51 -4.73
CA GLY A 40 16.10 1.33 -6.06
C GLY A 40 14.56 1.33 -6.07
N PRO A 41 13.93 1.01 -7.22
CA PRO A 41 12.47 1.06 -7.37
C PRO A 41 11.76 0.09 -6.42
N LYS A 42 10.75 0.58 -5.69
CA LYS A 42 9.85 -0.32 -4.94
C LYS A 42 9.00 -1.10 -5.93
N PRO A 43 8.81 -2.42 -5.72
CA PRO A 43 7.85 -3.17 -6.53
C PRO A 43 6.46 -2.56 -6.33
N ALA A 44 5.66 -2.56 -7.40
CA ALA A 44 4.28 -2.10 -7.32
C ALA A 44 3.56 -2.81 -6.18
N ALA A 45 2.75 -2.08 -5.42
CA ALA A 45 1.93 -2.67 -4.36
C ALA A 45 1.03 -3.74 -4.98
N VAL A 46 1.37 -5.01 -4.75
CA VAL A 46 0.57 -6.14 -5.20
C VAL A 46 -0.53 -6.32 -4.17
N PRO A 47 -1.83 -6.26 -4.55
CA PRO A 47 -2.91 -6.51 -3.63
C PRO A 47 -2.72 -7.89 -3.01
N GLU A 48 -2.67 -7.96 -1.68
CA GLU A 48 -2.56 -9.25 -1.00
C GLU A 48 -3.77 -10.11 -1.38
N PRO A 49 -3.59 -11.43 -1.60
CA PRO A 49 -4.73 -12.32 -1.70
C PRO A 49 -5.49 -12.20 -0.39
N ASN A 50 -6.81 -11.99 -0.45
CA ASN A 50 -7.63 -11.78 0.74
C ASN A 50 -7.85 -13.11 1.49
N PHE A 51 -6.76 -13.63 2.08
CA PHE A 51 -6.73 -14.88 2.82
C PHE A 51 -7.68 -14.83 4.02
N GLY A 52 -7.87 -13.66 4.63
CA GLY A 52 -8.85 -13.46 5.70
C GLY A 52 -10.26 -13.81 5.25
N ALA A 53 -10.70 -13.30 4.10
CA ALA A 53 -12.01 -13.66 3.54
C ALA A 53 -12.13 -15.16 3.23
N PHE A 54 -11.07 -15.76 2.68
CA PHE A 54 -11.06 -17.20 2.35
C PHE A 54 -11.14 -18.07 3.62
N CYS A 55 -10.41 -17.71 4.68
CA CYS A 55 -10.48 -18.36 5.98
C CYS A 55 -11.87 -18.25 6.61
N LEU A 56 -12.51 -17.07 6.55
CA LEU A 56 -13.87 -16.89 7.06
C LEU A 56 -14.89 -17.77 6.32
N LEU A 57 -14.73 -17.95 5.01
CA LEU A 57 -15.56 -18.88 4.24
C LEU A 57 -15.35 -20.33 4.70
N ILE A 58 -14.10 -20.79 4.81
CA ILE A 58 -13.79 -22.16 5.25
C ILE A 58 -14.33 -22.43 6.66
N VAL A 59 -14.09 -21.50 7.59
CA VAL A 59 -14.56 -21.59 8.97
C VAL A 59 -16.09 -21.57 9.02
N GLY A 60 -16.74 -20.70 8.25
CA GLY A 60 -18.20 -20.65 8.13
C GLY A 60 -18.80 -21.97 7.61
N PHE A 61 -18.18 -22.59 6.59
CA PHE A 61 -18.58 -23.91 6.10
C PHE A 61 -18.35 -25.02 7.13
N ALA A 62 -17.24 -24.98 7.87
CA ALA A 62 -16.94 -25.95 8.93
C ALA A 62 -17.95 -25.87 10.08
N ILE A 63 -18.26 -24.66 10.56
CA ILE A 63 -19.27 -24.41 11.60
C ILE A 63 -20.65 -24.88 11.13
N ARG A 64 -21.05 -24.53 9.90
CA ARG A 64 -22.33 -24.97 9.33
C ARG A 64 -22.42 -26.49 9.16
N ARG A 65 -21.31 -27.17 8.88
CA ARG A 65 -21.27 -28.64 8.78
C ARG A 65 -21.31 -29.30 10.17
N PHE A 66 -20.68 -28.71 11.17
CA PHE A 66 -20.72 -29.20 12.55
C PHE A 66 -22.14 -29.11 13.14
N ASN A 67 -22.83 -28.00 12.93
CA ASN A 67 -24.19 -27.78 13.43
C ASN A 67 -25.30 -28.55 12.68
N ARG A 68 -24.93 -29.32 11.65
CA ARG A 68 -25.86 -30.16 10.84
C ARG A 68 -25.77 -31.65 11.18
N ARG A 69 -24.96 -32.01 12.17
CA ARG A 69 -24.89 -33.36 12.77
C ARG A 69 -25.58 -33.33 14.13
#